data_AF-A0A7S0B8L3-F1
#
_entry.id   AF-A0A7S0B8L3-F1
#
_cell.length_a   1.000
_cell.length_b   1.000
_cell.length_c   1.000
_cell.angle_alpha   90.00
_cell.angle_beta   90.00
_cell.angle_gamma   90.00
#
_symmetry.space_group_name_H-M   'P 1'
#
loop_
_entity.id
_entity.type
_entity.pdbx_description
1 polymer ?
#
loop_
_entity_poly.entity_id
_entity_poly.type
_entity_poly.pdbx_seq_one_letter_code
_entity_poly.pdbx_strand_id
1 'polypeptide(L)'
;MGDHHLHELEAIRTKLLQLDKEAENRLALAEEYACHREATLKKYMTTSMATCVAWITSDTFYYLVATALHRSQDTMSKSEAFVTRTIYAVLAMILIPVVLWALRPQAGRTQGTTFLADCLKLVVSFVPMILNWAIMNVVVSLTDWVVEWWASLVVALGFMALLTAFELTPYYKNAKAAVEAGDADDTICTRLCMIPANCFLALGRAWNIFINHPITALQDQVAGKPHLVFFIQMVYYILANTAIILLTGWWSGRSVVLAKKAKEEEDHSLCMTVEHHEADIEMVSGDLFIGALSFVYAWALMYTLNDFFFMVICNCASASACSYQSNFAFAIILTIIFTRISTNLQYQDRKETFGKASQSLIIHAFSLCTGWAWIGYSMQAIKAVEVEVGGDAAVCHTILFLAANIFAGLSWHGFLAAKRRHRRQRHAEFNGTRAGWIPPRLWNSGELAGGADGLQALPGHLKA
;
A
#
# COMPACT_ATOMS: atom_id res chain seq x y z
N MET A 1 66.82 -5.60 -14.75
CA MET A 1 65.66 -5.50 -15.67
C MET A 1 64.51 -6.45 -15.30
N GLY A 2 64.74 -7.60 -14.65
CA GLY A 2 63.65 -8.52 -14.24
C GLY A 2 62.72 -7.99 -13.14
N ASP A 3 63.26 -7.37 -12.08
CA ASP A 3 62.45 -6.97 -10.91
C ASP A 3 61.44 -5.85 -11.20
N HIS A 4 61.75 -4.96 -12.16
CA HIS A 4 60.84 -3.89 -12.56
C HIS A 4 59.57 -4.43 -13.24
N HIS A 5 59.71 -5.44 -14.09
CA HIS A 5 58.56 -6.06 -14.76
C HIS A 5 57.69 -6.89 -13.81
N LEU A 6 58.29 -7.49 -12.78
CA LEU A 6 57.53 -8.23 -11.77
C LEU A 6 56.62 -7.29 -10.96
N HIS A 7 57.15 -6.14 -10.51
CA HIS A 7 56.36 -5.13 -9.81
C HIS A 7 55.24 -4.53 -10.67
N GLU A 8 55.47 -4.30 -11.96
CA GLU A 8 54.43 -3.85 -12.88
C GLU A 8 53.31 -4.89 -13.04
N LEU A 9 53.65 -6.18 -13.16
CA LEU A 9 52.67 -7.26 -13.26
C LEU A 9 51.85 -7.41 -11.98
N GLU A 10 52.46 -7.28 -10.81
CA GLU A 10 51.75 -7.31 -9.52
C GLU A 10 50.80 -6.12 -9.36
N ALA A 11 51.22 -4.92 -9.80
CA ALA A 11 50.36 -3.74 -9.80
C ALA A 11 49.15 -3.91 -10.73
N ILE A 12 49.37 -4.44 -11.95
CA ILE A 12 48.29 -4.73 -12.91
C ILE A 12 47.32 -5.79 -12.34
N ARG A 13 47.85 -6.88 -11.76
CA ARG A 13 47.03 -7.92 -11.13
C ARG A 13 46.16 -7.35 -10.00
N THR A 14 46.74 -6.51 -9.14
CA THR A 14 46.03 -5.87 -8.03
C THR A 14 44.92 -4.95 -8.55
N LYS A 15 45.21 -4.17 -9.61
CA LYS A 15 44.21 -3.30 -10.25
C LYS A 15 43.08 -4.09 -10.91
N LEU A 16 43.38 -5.22 -11.57
CA LEU A 16 42.37 -6.10 -12.14
C LEU A 16 41.46 -6.69 -11.05
N LEU A 17 42.03 -7.15 -9.93
CA LEU A 17 41.25 -7.64 -8.79
C LEU A 17 40.36 -6.57 -8.15
N GLN A 18 40.85 -5.32 -8.08
CA GLN A 18 40.03 -4.19 -7.60
C GLN A 18 38.86 -3.89 -8.55
N LEU A 19 39.12 -3.85 -9.86
CA LEU A 19 38.07 -3.63 -10.86
C LEU A 19 37.04 -4.76 -10.89
N ASP A 20 37.47 -6.01 -10.73
CA ASP A 20 36.59 -7.17 -10.65
C ASP A 20 35.68 -7.07 -9.41
N LYS A 21 36.26 -6.78 -8.24
CA LYS A 21 35.50 -6.54 -7.01
C LYS A 21 34.53 -5.35 -7.12
N GLU A 22 34.93 -4.27 -7.78
CA GLU A 22 34.05 -3.13 -8.05
C GLU A 22 32.90 -3.52 -8.99
N ALA A 23 33.16 -4.34 -10.00
CA ALA A 23 32.14 -4.84 -10.91
C ALA A 23 31.15 -5.76 -10.19
N GLU A 24 31.63 -6.67 -9.35
CA GLU A 24 30.79 -7.52 -8.49
C GLU A 24 29.92 -6.70 -7.54
N ASN A 25 30.51 -5.70 -6.87
CA ASN A 25 29.77 -4.80 -5.98
C ASN A 25 28.67 -4.01 -6.73
N ARG A 26 28.98 -3.51 -7.93
CA ARG A 26 27.99 -2.81 -8.77
C ARG A 26 26.88 -3.74 -9.24
N LEU A 27 27.20 -5.00 -9.53
CA LEU A 27 26.22 -6.01 -9.94
C LEU A 27 25.30 -6.39 -8.78
N ALA A 28 25.87 -6.68 -7.61
CA ALA A 28 25.10 -6.96 -6.39
C ALA A 28 24.16 -5.79 -6.03
N LEU A 29 24.67 -4.56 -6.12
CA LEU A 29 23.87 -3.36 -5.87
C LEU A 29 22.74 -3.20 -6.91
N ALA A 30 23.01 -3.48 -8.19
CA ALA A 30 21.99 -3.46 -9.24
C ALA A 30 20.90 -4.53 -9.04
N GLU A 31 21.28 -5.72 -8.58
CA GLU A 31 20.35 -6.80 -8.22
C GLU A 31 19.47 -6.43 -7.02
N GLU A 32 20.06 -5.83 -5.97
CA GLU A 32 19.33 -5.32 -4.81
C GLU A 32 18.30 -4.27 -5.22
N TYR A 33 18.72 -3.28 -6.03
CA TYR A 33 17.82 -2.25 -6.56
C TYR A 33 16.70 -2.83 -7.42
N ALA A 34 17.01 -3.82 -8.27
CA ALA A 34 16.01 -4.48 -9.10
C ALA A 34 14.98 -5.24 -8.27
N CYS A 35 15.43 -6.00 -7.26
CA CYS A 35 14.57 -6.72 -6.33
C CYS A 35 13.66 -5.74 -5.58
N HIS A 36 14.23 -4.64 -5.10
CA HIS A 36 13.46 -3.67 -4.35
C HIS A 36 12.43 -2.95 -5.20
N ARG A 37 12.82 -2.51 -6.40
CA ARG A 37 11.90 -1.86 -7.36
C ARG A 37 10.70 -2.73 -7.67
N GLU A 38 10.97 -4.00 -7.86
CA GLU A 38 9.97 -4.99 -8.16
C GLU A 38 9.03 -5.29 -6.96
N ALA A 39 9.55 -5.27 -5.74
CA ALA A 39 8.75 -5.38 -4.52
C ALA A 39 7.82 -4.16 -4.36
N THR A 40 8.33 -2.95 -4.62
CA THR A 40 7.55 -1.72 -4.50
C THR A 40 6.48 -1.61 -5.58
N LEU A 41 6.80 -1.92 -6.84
CA LEU A 41 5.79 -2.02 -7.92
C LEU A 41 4.70 -3.04 -7.59
N LYS A 42 5.09 -4.19 -7.03
CA LYS A 42 4.13 -5.20 -6.56
C LYS A 42 3.21 -4.61 -5.49
N LYS A 43 3.76 -3.97 -4.46
CA LYS A 43 2.99 -3.33 -3.39
C LYS A 43 2.04 -2.27 -3.95
N TYR A 44 2.55 -1.38 -4.80
CA TYR A 44 1.79 -0.33 -5.48
C TYR A 44 0.58 -0.90 -6.23
N MET A 45 0.80 -1.88 -7.10
CA MET A 45 -0.27 -2.50 -7.89
C MET A 45 -1.26 -3.26 -7.01
N THR A 46 -0.77 -3.99 -6.00
CA THR A 46 -1.62 -4.71 -5.04
C THR A 46 -2.53 -3.73 -4.31
N THR A 47 -1.98 -2.65 -3.76
CA THR A 47 -2.76 -1.64 -3.03
C THR A 47 -3.77 -0.94 -3.94
N SER A 48 -3.38 -0.57 -5.16
CA SER A 48 -4.30 0.08 -6.12
C SER A 48 -5.49 -0.82 -6.45
N MET A 49 -5.22 -2.09 -6.80
CA MET A 49 -6.26 -3.07 -7.12
C MET A 49 -7.10 -3.43 -5.91
N ALA A 50 -6.46 -3.65 -4.76
CA ALA A 50 -7.15 -3.93 -3.51
C ALA A 50 -8.09 -2.78 -3.12
N THR A 51 -7.71 -1.52 -3.39
CA THR A 51 -8.57 -0.36 -3.14
C THR A 51 -9.83 -0.40 -3.96
N CYS A 52 -9.70 -0.61 -5.27
CA CYS A 52 -10.85 -0.71 -6.15
C CYS A 52 -11.76 -1.89 -5.76
N VAL A 53 -11.20 -3.10 -5.63
CA VAL A 53 -12.00 -4.29 -5.32
C VAL A 53 -12.63 -4.22 -3.93
N ALA A 54 -11.89 -3.75 -2.92
CA ALA A 54 -12.44 -3.59 -1.58
C ALA A 54 -13.60 -2.60 -1.56
N TRP A 55 -13.49 -1.48 -2.30
CA TRP A 55 -14.58 -0.51 -2.39
C TRP A 55 -15.82 -1.14 -3.03
N ILE A 56 -15.70 -1.79 -4.19
CA ILE A 56 -16.86 -2.41 -4.87
C ILE A 56 -17.50 -3.49 -3.99
N THR A 57 -16.67 -4.29 -3.30
CA THR A 57 -17.15 -5.33 -2.38
C THR A 57 -17.85 -4.72 -1.16
N SER A 58 -17.25 -3.69 -0.57
CA SER A 58 -17.78 -2.96 0.58
C SER A 58 -19.11 -2.30 0.24
N ASP A 59 -19.15 -1.61 -0.89
CA ASP A 59 -20.33 -0.93 -1.42
C ASP A 59 -21.46 -1.94 -1.68
N THR A 60 -21.19 -3.02 -2.42
CA THR A 60 -22.16 -4.10 -2.66
C THR A 60 -22.70 -4.68 -1.35
N PHE A 61 -21.83 -4.94 -0.37
CA PHE A 61 -22.26 -5.46 0.92
C PHE A 61 -23.13 -4.46 1.68
N TYR A 62 -22.77 -3.17 1.69
CA TYR A 62 -23.60 -2.11 2.24
C TYR A 62 -24.97 -2.04 1.56
N TYR A 63 -25.02 -2.10 0.23
CA TYR A 63 -26.27 -2.13 -0.54
C TYR A 63 -27.17 -3.29 -0.12
N LEU A 64 -26.63 -4.51 -0.01
CA LEU A 64 -27.40 -5.68 0.44
C LEU A 64 -28.00 -5.48 1.86
N VAL A 65 -27.21 -4.93 2.79
CA VAL A 65 -27.69 -4.62 4.14
C VAL A 65 -28.76 -3.54 4.12
N ALA A 66 -28.56 -2.48 3.34
CA ALA A 66 -29.49 -1.37 3.22
C ALA A 66 -30.83 -1.82 2.62
N THR A 67 -30.82 -2.62 1.55
CA THR A 67 -32.03 -3.18 0.93
C THR A 67 -32.76 -4.18 1.84
N ALA A 68 -32.03 -4.91 2.68
CA ALA A 68 -32.64 -5.81 3.66
C ALA A 68 -33.36 -5.05 4.80
N LEU A 69 -32.87 -3.86 5.17
CA LEU A 69 -33.43 -3.05 6.24
C LEU A 69 -34.47 -2.04 5.75
N HIS A 70 -34.31 -1.51 4.53
CA HIS A 70 -35.09 -0.40 3.99
C HIS A 70 -35.60 -0.73 2.58
N ARG A 71 -36.82 -0.28 2.27
CA ARG A 71 -37.45 -0.52 0.96
C ARG A 71 -36.82 0.30 -0.18
N SER A 72 -36.20 1.43 0.14
CA SER A 72 -35.42 2.26 -0.80
C SER A 72 -34.33 3.03 -0.05
N GLN A 73 -33.14 3.15 -0.64
CA GLN A 73 -32.04 3.96 -0.09
C GLN A 73 -32.31 5.46 -0.20
N ASP A 74 -33.01 5.90 -1.24
CA ASP A 74 -33.19 7.33 -1.55
C ASP A 74 -34.05 8.05 -0.50
N THR A 75 -34.80 7.30 0.30
CA THR A 75 -35.71 7.85 1.32
C THR A 75 -35.15 7.75 2.74
N MET A 76 -33.91 7.31 2.92
CA MET A 76 -33.34 7.12 4.26
C MET A 76 -33.05 8.45 4.93
N SER A 77 -33.62 8.66 6.12
CA SER A 77 -33.24 9.73 7.02
C SER A 77 -31.77 9.60 7.46
N LYS A 78 -31.16 10.71 7.92
CA LYS A 78 -29.79 10.68 8.45
C LYS A 78 -29.61 9.66 9.59
N SER A 79 -30.65 9.43 10.39
CA SER A 79 -30.60 8.47 11.48
C SER A 79 -30.63 7.03 11.00
N GLU A 80 -31.51 6.72 10.05
CA GLU A 80 -31.56 5.42 9.39
C GLU A 80 -30.25 5.11 8.65
N ALA A 81 -29.65 6.09 7.98
CA ALA A 81 -28.35 5.93 7.32
C ALA A 81 -27.24 5.57 8.31
N PHE A 82 -27.18 6.24 9.46
CA PHE A 82 -26.22 5.92 10.52
C PHE A 82 -26.43 4.52 11.09
N VAL A 83 -27.68 4.13 11.39
CA VAL A 83 -28.01 2.80 11.93
C VAL A 83 -27.64 1.70 10.93
N THR A 84 -28.01 1.86 9.66
CA THR A 84 -27.68 0.89 8.60
C THR A 84 -26.17 0.76 8.42
N ARG A 85 -25.43 1.87 8.38
CA ARG A 85 -23.96 1.85 8.27
C ARG A 85 -23.30 1.22 9.51
N THR A 86 -23.87 1.42 10.70
CA THR A 86 -23.39 0.79 11.94
C THR A 86 -23.63 -0.72 11.91
N ILE A 87 -24.81 -1.19 11.52
CA ILE A 87 -25.11 -2.62 11.35
C ILE A 87 -24.16 -3.23 10.33
N TYR A 88 -23.98 -2.58 9.18
CA TYR A 88 -23.01 -2.99 8.16
C TYR A 88 -21.59 -3.12 8.72
N ALA A 89 -21.10 -2.13 9.48
CA ALA A 89 -19.78 -2.17 10.10
C ALA A 89 -19.65 -3.31 11.12
N VAL A 90 -20.67 -3.55 11.95
CA VAL A 90 -20.67 -4.67 12.90
C VAL A 90 -20.62 -6.01 12.18
N LEU A 91 -21.43 -6.19 11.13
CA LEU A 91 -21.38 -7.41 10.32
C LEU A 91 -20.02 -7.59 9.65
N ALA A 92 -19.42 -6.52 9.13
CA ALA A 92 -18.06 -6.55 8.56
C ALA A 92 -17.01 -6.91 9.63
N MET A 93 -17.10 -6.35 10.84
CA MET A 93 -16.21 -6.68 11.96
C MET A 93 -16.26 -8.17 12.34
N ILE A 94 -17.40 -8.82 12.18
CA ILE A 94 -17.55 -10.26 12.47
C ILE A 94 -17.09 -11.11 11.27
N LEU A 95 -17.56 -10.81 10.07
CA LEU A 95 -17.35 -11.64 8.89
C LEU A 95 -15.90 -11.57 8.36
N ILE A 96 -15.29 -10.39 8.36
CA ILE A 96 -13.98 -10.17 7.74
C ILE A 96 -12.87 -10.99 8.44
N PRO A 97 -12.76 -11.02 9.78
CA PRO A 97 -11.83 -11.90 10.48
C PRO A 97 -12.02 -13.39 10.17
N VAL A 98 -13.27 -13.85 10.07
CA VAL A 98 -13.61 -15.24 9.73
C VAL A 98 -13.14 -15.59 8.31
N VAL A 99 -13.43 -14.71 7.35
CA VAL A 99 -12.99 -14.87 5.95
C VAL A 99 -11.47 -14.88 5.86
N LEU A 100 -10.77 -13.96 6.54
CA LEU A 100 -9.31 -13.92 6.56
C LEU A 100 -8.70 -15.18 7.16
N TRP A 101 -9.25 -15.66 8.28
CA TRP A 101 -8.83 -16.88 8.92
C TRP A 101 -8.98 -18.10 8.00
N ALA A 102 -10.11 -18.21 7.29
CA ALA A 102 -10.36 -19.30 6.35
C ALA A 102 -9.44 -19.25 5.10
N LEU A 103 -9.19 -18.05 4.57
CA LEU A 103 -8.45 -17.89 3.31
C LEU A 103 -6.93 -17.87 3.48
N ARG A 104 -6.39 -17.43 4.63
CA ARG A 104 -4.93 -17.26 4.80
C ARG A 104 -4.14 -18.57 4.71
N PRO A 105 -4.55 -19.69 5.32
CA PRO A 105 -3.86 -20.97 5.14
C PRO A 105 -3.81 -21.39 3.68
N GLN A 106 -4.89 -21.15 2.92
CA GLN A 106 -4.95 -21.45 1.50
C GLN A 106 -4.01 -20.53 0.68
N ALA A 107 -3.95 -19.25 1.04
CA ALA A 107 -3.06 -18.28 0.40
C ALA A 107 -1.57 -18.58 0.66
N GLY A 108 -1.24 -19.09 1.86
CA GLY A 108 0.11 -19.50 2.24
C GLY A 108 0.53 -20.84 1.66
N ARG A 109 -0.38 -21.83 1.62
CA ARG A 109 -0.12 -23.18 1.08
C ARG A 109 -0.02 -23.22 -0.43
N THR A 110 -0.59 -22.23 -1.13
CA THR A 110 -0.43 -22.11 -2.59
C THR A 110 0.97 -21.61 -2.93
N GLN A 111 1.95 -22.50 -2.74
CA GLN A 111 3.28 -22.40 -3.33
C GLN A 111 3.12 -22.70 -4.83
N GLY A 112 2.66 -21.70 -5.56
CA GLY A 112 2.33 -21.86 -6.96
C GLY A 112 2.10 -20.51 -7.61
N THR A 113 2.30 -20.48 -8.92
CA THR A 113 2.14 -19.28 -9.74
C THR A 113 0.88 -19.35 -10.61
N THR A 114 -0.11 -20.09 -10.13
CA THR A 114 -1.41 -20.30 -10.76
C THR A 114 -2.29 -19.06 -10.61
N PHE A 115 -3.22 -18.86 -11.54
CA PHE A 115 -4.22 -17.79 -11.48
C PHE A 115 -4.96 -17.75 -10.12
N LEU A 116 -5.44 -18.90 -9.66
CA LEU A 116 -6.17 -19.01 -8.39
C LEU A 116 -5.34 -18.53 -7.19
N ALA A 117 -4.07 -18.94 -7.09
CA ALA A 117 -3.17 -18.50 -6.02
C ALA A 117 -2.92 -16.98 -6.04
N ASP A 118 -2.77 -16.39 -7.23
CA ASP A 118 -2.57 -14.94 -7.38
C ASP A 118 -3.85 -14.17 -6.99
N CYS A 119 -5.03 -14.65 -7.41
CA CYS A 119 -6.33 -14.11 -7.00
C CYS A 119 -6.54 -14.21 -5.49
N LEU A 120 -6.23 -15.35 -4.89
CA LEU A 120 -6.38 -15.55 -3.46
C LEU A 120 -5.49 -14.61 -2.63
N LYS A 121 -4.25 -14.35 -3.09
CA LYS A 121 -3.37 -13.35 -2.49
C LYS A 121 -3.93 -11.93 -2.60
N LEU A 122 -4.57 -11.59 -3.73
CA LEU A 122 -5.26 -10.32 -3.89
C LEU A 122 -6.46 -10.21 -2.94
N VAL A 123 -7.28 -11.27 -2.81
CA VAL A 123 -8.41 -11.34 -1.88
C VAL A 123 -7.96 -11.10 -0.44
N VAL A 124 -6.95 -11.84 0.04
CA VAL A 124 -6.40 -11.64 1.39
C VAL A 124 -5.88 -10.21 1.59
N SER A 125 -5.41 -9.54 0.53
CA SER A 125 -4.91 -8.15 0.62
C SER A 125 -6.04 -7.11 0.70
N PHE A 126 -7.18 -7.33 0.06
CA PHE A 126 -8.26 -6.32 0.01
C PHE A 126 -9.33 -6.51 1.10
N VAL A 127 -9.48 -7.72 1.63
CA VAL A 127 -10.48 -8.05 2.65
C VAL A 127 -10.38 -7.17 3.91
N PRO A 128 -9.20 -6.88 4.50
CA PRO A 128 -9.09 -5.94 5.62
C PRO A 128 -9.52 -4.51 5.25
N MET A 129 -9.46 -4.17 3.96
CA MET A 129 -9.83 -2.84 3.50
C MET A 129 -11.34 -2.66 3.38
N ILE A 130 -12.11 -3.75 3.21
CA ILE A 130 -13.58 -3.72 3.30
C ILE A 130 -14.00 -3.24 4.70
N LEU A 131 -13.34 -3.73 5.75
CA LEU A 131 -13.57 -3.30 7.11
C LEU A 131 -13.22 -1.82 7.31
N ASN A 132 -12.09 -1.36 6.77
CA ASN A 132 -11.71 0.05 6.77
C ASN A 132 -12.82 0.94 6.17
N TRP A 133 -13.38 0.57 5.02
CA TRP A 133 -14.49 1.30 4.38
C TRP A 133 -15.76 1.29 5.24
N ALA A 134 -16.07 0.15 5.86
CA ALA A 134 -17.24 0.04 6.72
C ALA A 134 -17.19 0.98 7.92
N ILE A 135 -16.05 1.02 8.61
CA ILE A 135 -15.84 1.91 9.75
C ILE A 135 -15.77 3.38 9.30
N MET A 136 -15.15 3.64 8.15
CA MET A 136 -15.11 4.98 7.56
C MET A 136 -16.53 5.52 7.31
N ASN A 137 -17.45 4.69 6.82
CA ASN A 137 -18.85 5.09 6.60
C ASN A 137 -19.57 5.44 7.91
N VAL A 138 -19.28 4.73 9.02
CA VAL A 138 -19.80 5.07 10.35
C VAL A 138 -19.26 6.43 10.80
N VAL A 139 -17.96 6.66 10.67
CA VAL A 139 -17.31 7.94 11.03
C VAL A 139 -17.91 9.10 10.23
N VAL A 140 -18.08 8.95 8.91
CA VAL A 140 -18.72 9.97 8.05
C VAL A 140 -20.13 10.28 8.53
N SER A 141 -20.91 9.25 8.87
CA SER A 141 -22.28 9.44 9.36
C SER A 141 -22.33 10.15 10.71
N LEU A 142 -21.38 9.84 11.59
CA LEU A 142 -21.25 10.49 12.89
C LEU A 142 -20.89 11.97 12.74
N THR A 143 -20.00 12.30 11.80
CA THR A 143 -19.67 13.71 11.50
C THR A 143 -20.82 14.43 10.81
N ASP A 144 -21.60 13.77 9.95
CA ASP A 144 -22.76 14.38 9.25
C ASP A 144 -23.93 14.70 10.20
N TRP A 145 -23.97 14.06 11.37
CA TRP A 145 -24.92 14.34 12.44
C TRP A 145 -24.59 15.60 13.22
N VAL A 146 -23.31 15.98 13.31
CA VAL A 146 -22.90 17.15 14.09
C VAL A 146 -22.57 18.30 13.15
N VAL A 147 -23.37 19.36 13.20
CA VAL A 147 -23.28 20.50 12.26
C VAL A 147 -22.03 21.35 12.49
N GLU A 148 -21.46 21.31 13.69
CA GLU A 148 -20.36 22.18 14.08
C GLU A 148 -19.00 21.65 13.59
N TRP A 149 -18.18 22.54 13.03
CA TRP A 149 -16.89 22.16 12.43
C TRP A 149 -15.93 21.49 13.43
N TRP A 150 -15.94 21.92 14.69
CA TRP A 150 -15.09 21.36 15.74
C TRP A 150 -15.54 19.96 16.18
N ALA A 151 -16.76 19.54 15.85
CA ALA A 151 -17.21 18.19 16.18
C ALA A 151 -16.40 17.12 15.43
N SER A 152 -15.96 17.44 14.21
CA SER A 152 -15.07 16.54 13.46
C SER A 152 -13.72 16.37 14.15
N LEU A 153 -13.21 17.41 14.82
CA LEU A 153 -12.00 17.32 15.65
C LEU A 153 -12.23 16.42 16.86
N VAL A 154 -13.36 16.59 17.56
CA VAL A 154 -13.70 15.75 18.73
C VAL A 154 -13.86 14.30 18.32
N VAL A 155 -14.49 14.01 17.18
CA VAL A 155 -14.60 12.65 16.62
C VAL A 155 -13.21 12.10 16.28
N ALA A 156 -12.34 12.88 15.61
CA ALA A 156 -10.99 12.44 15.26
C ALA A 156 -10.13 12.12 16.50
N LEU A 157 -10.15 13.01 17.50
CA LEU A 157 -9.42 12.84 18.76
C LEU A 157 -9.96 11.69 19.59
N GLY A 158 -11.29 11.60 19.75
CA GLY A 158 -11.93 10.52 20.48
C GLY A 158 -11.70 9.17 19.84
N PHE A 159 -11.75 9.09 18.51
CA PHE A 159 -11.46 7.86 17.78
C PHE A 159 -9.98 7.48 17.88
N MET A 160 -9.05 8.44 17.80
CA MET A 160 -7.62 8.18 18.03
C MET A 160 -7.34 7.67 19.44
N ALA A 161 -7.93 8.31 20.47
CA ALA A 161 -7.77 7.90 21.85
C ALA A 161 -8.29 6.48 22.08
N LEU A 162 -9.46 6.15 21.48
CA LEU A 162 -10.03 4.81 21.53
C LEU A 162 -9.11 3.77 20.88
N LEU A 163 -8.61 4.03 19.66
CA LEU A 163 -7.70 3.11 18.97
C LEU A 163 -6.38 2.94 19.75
N THR A 164 -5.83 4.03 20.27
CA THR A 164 -4.62 4.01 21.11
C THR A 164 -4.85 3.13 22.34
N ALA A 165 -5.96 3.32 23.06
CA ALA A 165 -6.30 2.52 24.23
C ALA A 165 -6.41 1.02 23.90
N PHE A 166 -7.02 0.67 22.76
CA PHE A 166 -7.10 -0.72 22.31
C PHE A 166 -5.73 -1.30 21.94
N GLU A 167 -4.89 -0.56 21.19
CA GLU A 167 -3.57 -1.03 20.76
C GLU A 167 -2.57 -1.17 21.90
N LEU A 168 -2.77 -0.43 23.00
CA LEU A 168 -1.96 -0.57 24.22
C LEU A 168 -2.29 -1.83 25.02
N THR A 169 -3.43 -2.48 24.76
CA THR A 169 -3.79 -3.69 25.51
C THR A 169 -2.84 -4.85 25.21
N PRO A 170 -2.48 -5.68 26.21
CA PRO A 170 -1.65 -6.86 25.99
C PRO A 170 -2.31 -7.86 25.04
N TYR A 171 -3.65 -7.92 25.02
CA TYR A 171 -4.41 -8.76 24.09
C TYR A 171 -4.16 -8.38 22.63
N TYR A 172 -4.10 -7.08 22.31
CA TYR A 172 -3.76 -6.63 20.97
C TYR A 172 -2.32 -6.98 20.60
N LYS A 173 -1.35 -6.69 21.48
CA LYS A 173 0.07 -7.00 21.22
C LYS A 173 0.29 -8.49 20.95
N ASN A 174 -0.31 -9.36 21.77
CA ASN A 174 -0.24 -10.81 21.61
C ASN A 174 -0.96 -11.29 20.34
N ALA A 175 -2.14 -10.73 20.05
CA ALA A 175 -2.87 -11.04 18.82
C ALA A 175 -2.09 -10.64 17.56
N LYS A 176 -1.45 -9.47 17.59
CA LYS A 176 -0.59 -8.99 16.50
C LYS A 176 0.58 -9.95 16.26
N ALA A 177 1.30 -10.33 17.32
CA ALA A 177 2.39 -11.28 17.23
C ALA A 177 1.94 -12.64 16.68
N ALA A 178 0.82 -13.19 17.17
CA ALA A 178 0.26 -14.46 16.70
C ALA A 178 -0.15 -14.41 15.22
N VAL A 179 -0.82 -13.33 14.81
CA VAL A 179 -1.22 -13.10 13.42
C VAL A 179 0.01 -12.89 12.53
N GLU A 180 1.07 -12.22 12.98
CA GLU A 180 2.28 -12.02 12.19
C GLU A 180 3.06 -13.33 12.01
N ALA A 181 3.18 -14.14 13.06
CA ALA A 181 3.81 -15.45 13.01
C ALA A 181 3.06 -16.43 12.09
N GLY A 182 1.72 -16.35 12.06
CA GLY A 182 0.89 -17.26 11.28
C GLY A 182 0.85 -18.69 11.85
N ASP A 183 1.09 -18.80 13.16
CA ASP A 183 1.17 -20.04 13.91
C ASP A 183 -0.22 -20.55 14.37
N ALA A 184 -0.24 -21.58 15.21
CA ALA A 184 -1.45 -22.18 15.76
C ALA A 184 -2.35 -21.17 16.52
N ASP A 185 -1.78 -20.07 17.00
CA ASP A 185 -2.47 -19.01 17.72
C ASP A 185 -3.16 -17.98 16.81
N ASP A 186 -3.02 -18.10 15.48
CA ASP A 186 -3.81 -17.33 14.50
C ASP A 186 -5.25 -17.86 14.44
N THR A 187 -6.05 -17.45 15.43
CA THR A 187 -7.46 -17.79 15.60
C THR A 187 -8.38 -16.65 15.14
N ILE A 188 -9.68 -16.92 15.04
CA ILE A 188 -10.68 -15.89 14.74
C ILE A 188 -10.67 -14.80 15.84
N CYS A 189 -10.52 -15.19 17.11
CA CYS A 189 -10.48 -14.27 18.24
C CYS A 189 -9.26 -13.34 18.17
N THR A 190 -8.06 -13.85 17.86
CA THR A 190 -6.89 -12.98 17.71
C THR A 190 -7.06 -12.01 16.55
N ARG A 191 -7.69 -12.42 15.44
CA ARG A 191 -8.01 -11.49 14.35
C ARG A 191 -9.07 -10.44 14.69
N LEU A 192 -10.05 -10.77 15.54
CA LEU A 192 -11.01 -9.78 16.06
C LEU A 192 -10.30 -8.72 16.91
N CYS A 193 -9.32 -9.12 17.73
CA CYS A 193 -8.49 -8.19 18.48
C CYS A 193 -7.67 -7.25 17.57
N MET A 194 -7.38 -7.64 16.32
CA MET A 194 -6.65 -6.84 15.33
C MET A 194 -7.52 -5.83 14.55
N ILE A 195 -8.83 -5.73 14.84
CA ILE A 195 -9.71 -4.74 14.18
C ILE A 195 -9.19 -3.30 14.28
N PRO A 196 -8.70 -2.80 15.44
CA PRO A 196 -8.21 -1.43 15.58
C PRO A 196 -7.13 -1.05 14.56
N ALA A 197 -6.22 -1.99 14.25
CA ALA A 197 -5.17 -1.81 13.25
C ALA A 197 -5.72 -1.63 11.82
N ASN A 198 -7.00 -1.90 11.59
CA ASN A 198 -7.68 -1.75 10.31
C ASN A 198 -8.64 -0.54 10.31
N CYS A 199 -8.40 0.45 11.18
CA CYS A 199 -9.21 1.66 11.28
C CYS A 199 -8.50 2.92 10.74
N PHE A 200 -7.29 2.81 10.20
CA PHE A 200 -6.50 3.97 9.75
C PHE A 200 -7.22 4.80 8.68
N LEU A 201 -7.96 4.18 7.75
CA LEU A 201 -8.72 4.91 6.73
C LEU A 201 -9.82 5.76 7.39
N ALA A 202 -10.53 5.19 8.37
CA ALA A 202 -11.61 5.87 9.08
C ALA A 202 -11.06 7.02 9.95
N LEU A 203 -9.94 6.80 10.64
CA LEU A 203 -9.25 7.85 11.40
C LEU A 203 -8.74 8.95 10.47
N GLY A 204 -8.11 8.58 9.35
CA GLY A 204 -7.70 9.51 8.31
C GLY A 204 -8.87 10.32 7.78
N ARG A 205 -10.05 9.71 7.59
CA ARG A 205 -11.26 10.41 7.13
C ARG A 205 -11.74 11.43 8.15
N ALA A 206 -11.76 11.09 9.44
CA ALA A 206 -12.12 12.04 10.50
C ALA A 206 -11.21 13.27 10.49
N TRP A 207 -9.89 13.06 10.42
CA TRP A 207 -8.92 14.15 10.30
C TRP A 207 -9.10 14.94 9.01
N ASN A 208 -9.34 14.27 7.88
CA ASN A 208 -9.54 14.94 6.60
C ASN A 208 -10.78 15.85 6.61
N ILE A 209 -11.89 15.43 7.23
CA ILE A 209 -13.10 16.27 7.34
C ILE A 209 -12.79 17.55 8.14
N PHE A 210 -12.09 17.41 9.27
CA PHE A 210 -11.68 18.55 10.07
C PHE A 210 -10.73 19.49 9.32
N ILE A 211 -9.63 18.95 8.76
CA ILE A 211 -8.59 19.74 8.09
C ILE A 211 -9.12 20.43 6.83
N ASN A 212 -10.04 19.77 6.10
CA ASN A 212 -10.58 20.30 4.86
C ASN A 212 -11.72 21.31 5.07
N HIS A 213 -12.29 21.42 6.27
CA HIS A 213 -13.40 22.33 6.56
C HIS A 213 -13.13 23.80 6.13
N PRO A 214 -12.03 24.46 6.54
CA PRO A 214 -11.76 25.83 6.09
C PRO A 214 -11.56 25.95 4.58
N ILE A 215 -11.05 24.89 3.94
CA ILE A 215 -10.81 24.87 2.49
C ILE A 215 -12.12 24.82 1.74
N THR A 216 -13.04 23.94 2.15
CA THR A 216 -14.39 23.85 1.59
C THR A 216 -15.14 25.17 1.78
N ALA A 217 -15.08 25.76 2.98
CA ALA A 217 -15.72 27.06 3.25
C ALA A 217 -15.19 28.20 2.35
N LEU A 218 -13.90 28.19 2.00
CA LEU A 218 -13.31 29.14 1.06
C LEU A 218 -13.73 28.85 -0.39
N GLN A 219 -13.77 27.58 -0.79
CA GLN A 219 -14.19 27.15 -2.12
C GLN A 219 -15.66 27.50 -2.39
N ASP A 220 -16.54 27.33 -1.40
CA ASP A 220 -17.96 27.65 -1.49
C ASP A 220 -18.20 29.14 -1.82
N GLN A 221 -17.36 30.04 -1.31
CA GLN A 221 -17.42 31.47 -1.62
C GLN A 221 -17.07 31.80 -3.07
N VAL A 222 -16.40 30.88 -3.77
CA VAL A 222 -15.96 31.04 -5.16
C VAL A 222 -16.47 29.92 -6.09
N ALA A 223 -17.55 29.22 -5.71
CA ALA A 223 -18.06 28.04 -6.41
C ALA A 223 -18.34 28.24 -7.91
N GLY A 224 -18.60 29.47 -8.36
CA GLY A 224 -18.78 29.81 -9.78
C GLY A 224 -17.49 30.08 -10.57
N LYS A 225 -16.32 29.92 -9.95
CA LYS A 225 -15.01 30.26 -10.53
C LYS A 225 -14.06 29.05 -10.42
N PRO A 226 -14.13 28.07 -11.36
CA PRO A 226 -13.41 26.79 -11.24
C PRO A 226 -11.90 26.94 -11.09
N HIS A 227 -11.29 27.94 -11.74
CA HIS A 227 -9.87 28.21 -11.59
C HIS A 227 -9.47 28.67 -10.18
N LEU A 228 -10.34 29.40 -9.48
CA LEU A 228 -10.08 29.81 -8.09
C LEU A 228 -10.28 28.65 -7.12
N VAL A 229 -11.30 27.82 -7.33
CA VAL A 229 -11.50 26.57 -6.55
C VAL A 229 -10.26 25.69 -6.65
N PHE A 230 -9.77 25.45 -7.88
CA PHE A 230 -8.54 24.70 -8.12
C PHE A 230 -7.32 25.36 -7.46
N PHE A 231 -7.17 26.68 -7.58
CA PHE A 231 -6.03 27.38 -6.98
C PHE A 231 -6.01 27.25 -5.45
N ILE A 232 -7.16 27.42 -4.79
CA ILE A 232 -7.32 27.21 -3.34
C ILE A 232 -6.93 25.77 -2.98
N GLN A 233 -7.43 24.79 -3.73
CA GLN A 233 -7.13 23.37 -3.51
C GLN A 233 -5.64 23.06 -3.70
N MET A 234 -5.00 23.66 -4.71
CA MET A 234 -3.57 23.48 -4.99
C MET A 234 -2.70 24.08 -3.88
N VAL A 235 -3.02 25.28 -3.40
CA VAL A 235 -2.33 25.91 -2.26
C VAL A 235 -2.47 25.05 -1.01
N TYR A 236 -3.69 24.60 -0.71
CA TYR A 236 -3.93 23.67 0.40
C TYR A 236 -3.09 22.40 0.27
N TYR A 237 -3.09 21.75 -0.90
CA TYR A 237 -2.30 20.55 -1.13
C TYR A 237 -0.81 20.78 -0.90
N ILE A 238 -0.22 21.88 -1.40
CA ILE A 238 1.21 22.18 -1.19
C ILE A 238 1.52 22.33 0.30
N LEU A 239 0.68 23.07 1.03
CA LEU A 239 0.87 23.29 2.47
C LEU A 239 0.71 21.99 3.28
N ALA A 240 -0.38 21.26 3.03
CA ALA A 240 -0.67 20.00 3.71
C ALA A 240 0.40 18.94 3.41
N ASN A 241 0.81 18.80 2.14
CA ASN A 241 1.87 17.90 1.73
C ASN A 241 3.18 18.22 2.46
N THR A 242 3.62 19.47 2.42
CA THR A 242 4.86 19.91 3.09
C THR A 242 4.81 19.59 4.59
N ALA A 243 3.72 19.94 5.26
CA ALA A 243 3.54 19.66 6.69
C ALA A 243 3.56 18.15 6.99
N ILE A 244 2.82 17.34 6.23
CA ILE A 244 2.75 15.88 6.44
C ILE A 244 4.09 15.21 6.17
N ILE A 245 4.84 15.61 5.13
CA ILE A 245 6.19 15.08 4.85
C ILE A 245 7.14 15.40 6.00
N LEU A 246 7.17 16.65 6.48
CA LEU A 246 8.02 17.06 7.59
C LEU A 246 7.66 16.30 8.88
N LEU A 247 6.37 16.18 9.20
CA LEU A 247 5.88 15.43 10.36
C LEU A 247 6.21 13.94 10.27
N THR A 248 6.02 13.33 9.10
CA THR A 248 6.35 11.91 8.86
C THR A 248 7.84 11.66 9.03
N GLY A 249 8.66 12.55 8.47
CA GLY A 249 10.10 12.49 8.59
C GLY A 249 10.60 12.66 10.03
N TRP A 250 10.09 13.67 10.74
CA TRP A 250 10.36 13.89 12.16
C TRP A 250 9.95 12.68 13.00
N TRP A 251 8.73 12.18 12.81
CA TRP A 251 8.21 11.01 13.52
C TRP A 251 9.06 9.77 13.27
N SER A 252 9.49 9.53 12.02
CA SER A 252 10.34 8.38 11.68
C SER A 252 11.69 8.39 12.40
N GLY A 253 12.25 9.57 12.70
CA GLY A 253 13.44 9.70 13.54
C GLY A 253 13.12 9.47 15.02
N ARG A 254 12.02 10.06 15.50
CA ARG A 254 11.54 9.97 16.88
C ARG A 254 11.21 8.52 17.27
N SER A 255 10.48 7.79 16.44
CA SER A 255 10.04 6.41 16.71
C SER A 255 11.21 5.44 16.85
N VAL A 256 12.29 5.63 16.08
CA VAL A 256 13.53 4.84 16.22
C VAL A 256 14.19 5.10 17.58
N VAL A 257 14.22 6.35 18.04
CA VAL A 257 14.78 6.70 19.35
C VAL A 257 13.94 6.11 20.48
N LEU A 258 12.61 6.22 20.39
CA LEU A 258 11.70 5.65 21.38
C LEU A 258 11.81 4.12 21.43
N ALA A 259 11.82 3.45 20.29
CA ALA A 259 11.97 1.99 20.21
C ALA A 259 13.32 1.50 20.78
N LYS A 260 14.40 2.29 20.62
CA LYS A 260 15.69 1.97 21.22
C LYS A 260 15.64 2.10 22.75
N LYS A 261 15.06 3.17 23.27
CA LYS A 261 14.90 3.38 24.71
C LYS A 261 14.03 2.30 25.36
N ALA A 262 12.91 1.94 24.72
CA ALA A 262 12.03 0.89 25.20
C ALA A 262 12.74 -0.46 25.36
N LYS A 263 13.65 -0.81 24.43
CA LYS A 263 14.47 -2.03 24.52
C LYS A 263 15.52 -1.95 25.62
N GLU A 264 16.23 -0.83 25.75
CA GLU A 264 17.22 -0.63 26.81
C GLU A 264 16.58 -0.71 28.20
N GLU A 265 15.36 -0.20 28.36
CA GLU A 265 14.60 -0.28 29.62
C GLU A 265 14.08 -1.70 29.91
N GLU A 266 13.62 -2.44 28.90
CA GLU A 266 13.19 -3.84 29.03
C GLU A 266 14.32 -4.74 29.53
N ASP A 267 15.55 -4.50 29.08
CA ASP A 267 16.74 -5.23 29.51
C ASP A 267 17.17 -4.91 30.96
N HIS A 268 16.82 -3.71 31.47
CA HIS A 268 17.30 -3.21 32.76
C HIS A 268 16.27 -3.24 33.89
N SER A 269 14.98 -3.44 33.60
CA SER A 269 13.91 -3.27 34.58
C SER A 269 12.96 -4.47 34.67
N LEU A 270 12.88 -5.06 35.87
CA LEU A 270 11.87 -6.08 36.22
C LEU A 270 10.51 -5.45 36.57
N CYS A 271 10.40 -4.11 36.61
CA CYS A 271 9.19 -3.38 37.00
C CYS A 271 8.84 -2.34 35.94
N MET A 272 7.70 -2.51 35.27
CA MET A 272 7.13 -1.51 34.36
C MET A 272 7.08 -0.14 35.03
N THR A 273 7.91 0.80 34.57
CA THR A 273 7.92 2.19 35.05
C THR A 273 6.85 2.99 34.31
N VAL A 274 6.40 4.10 34.91
CA VAL A 274 5.47 5.04 34.27
C VAL A 274 6.05 5.56 32.93
N GLU A 275 7.36 5.76 32.88
CA GLU A 275 8.10 6.21 31.69
C GLU A 275 7.96 5.24 30.50
N HIS A 276 7.96 3.92 30.76
CA HIS A 276 7.75 2.91 29.72
C HIS A 276 6.33 3.01 29.13
N HIS A 277 5.32 3.26 29.98
CA HIS A 277 3.95 3.41 29.52
C HIS A 277 3.75 4.69 28.71
N GLU A 278 4.40 5.79 29.09
CA GLU A 278 4.39 7.04 28.33
C GLU A 278 5.02 6.86 26.95
N ALA A 279 6.17 6.16 26.86
CA ALA A 279 6.83 5.88 25.59
C ALA A 279 5.97 5.00 24.67
N ASP A 280 5.28 3.99 25.23
CA ASP A 280 4.33 3.14 24.51
C ASP A 280 3.12 3.94 23.99
N ILE A 281 2.53 4.80 24.82
CA ILE A 281 1.43 5.69 24.41
C ILE A 281 1.90 6.61 23.28
N GLU A 282 3.08 7.24 23.43
CA GLU A 282 3.65 8.13 22.41
C GLU A 282 3.84 7.37 21.09
N MET A 283 4.48 6.19 21.13
CA MET A 283 4.75 5.37 19.94
C MET A 283 3.46 4.95 19.22
N VAL A 284 2.48 4.40 19.95
CA VAL A 284 1.23 3.91 19.36
C VAL A 284 0.40 5.07 18.80
N SER A 285 0.22 6.15 19.57
CA SER A 285 -0.58 7.31 19.13
C SER A 285 0.06 8.03 17.95
N GLY A 286 1.38 8.17 17.93
CA GLY A 286 2.11 8.77 16.82
C GLY A 286 2.05 7.92 15.54
N ASP A 287 2.17 6.59 15.64
CA ASP A 287 2.01 5.69 14.49
C ASP A 287 0.58 5.74 13.93
N LEU A 288 -0.43 5.77 14.80
CA LEU A 288 -1.84 5.99 14.43
C LEU A 288 -2.04 7.32 13.70
N PHE A 289 -1.47 8.41 14.22
CA PHE A 289 -1.59 9.74 13.64
C PHE A 289 -0.89 9.84 12.28
N ILE A 290 0.36 9.40 12.15
CA ILE A 290 1.09 9.41 10.88
C ILE A 290 0.41 8.48 9.86
N GLY A 291 -0.08 7.32 10.28
CA GLY A 291 -0.88 6.43 9.45
C GLY A 291 -2.12 7.14 8.89
N ALA A 292 -2.87 7.86 9.74
CA ALA A 292 -4.03 8.64 9.33
C ALA A 292 -3.67 9.80 8.37
N LEU A 293 -2.59 10.54 8.65
CA LEU A 293 -2.12 11.63 7.80
C LEU A 293 -1.72 11.14 6.40
N SER A 294 -1.32 9.88 6.24
CA SER A 294 -1.05 9.31 4.92
C SER A 294 -2.28 9.27 4.01
N PHE A 295 -3.47 9.07 4.59
CA PHE A 295 -4.74 9.16 3.86
C PHE A 295 -5.13 10.61 3.59
N VAL A 296 -4.92 11.53 4.54
CA VAL A 296 -5.15 12.98 4.34
C VAL A 296 -4.29 13.50 3.18
N TYR A 297 -3.02 13.10 3.14
CA TYR A 297 -2.12 13.39 2.03
C TYR A 297 -2.71 12.91 0.69
N ALA A 298 -3.15 11.64 0.66
CA ALA A 298 -3.71 11.04 -0.55
C ALA A 298 -4.98 11.78 -1.00
N TRP A 299 -5.89 12.14 -0.09
CA TRP A 299 -7.10 12.90 -0.44
C TRP A 299 -6.78 14.30 -0.94
N ALA A 300 -5.88 15.03 -0.28
CA ALA A 300 -5.47 16.35 -0.73
C ALA A 300 -4.92 16.30 -2.17
N LEU A 301 -4.03 15.35 -2.46
CA LEU A 301 -3.51 15.10 -3.81
C LEU A 301 -4.63 14.75 -4.80
N MET A 302 -5.52 13.84 -4.44
CA MET A 302 -6.61 13.38 -5.30
C MET A 302 -7.60 14.51 -5.61
N TYR A 303 -7.95 15.34 -4.63
CA TYR A 303 -8.83 16.49 -4.82
C TYR A 303 -8.20 17.53 -5.76
N THR A 304 -6.92 17.86 -5.58
CA THR A 304 -6.22 18.77 -6.51
C THR A 304 -6.20 18.22 -7.94
N LEU A 305 -5.97 16.92 -8.11
CA LEU A 305 -5.94 16.29 -9.43
C LEU A 305 -7.32 16.19 -10.07
N ASN A 306 -8.36 15.93 -9.27
CA ASN A 306 -9.75 15.94 -9.75
C ASN A 306 -10.17 17.34 -10.21
N ASP A 307 -9.88 18.38 -9.43
CA ASP A 307 -10.20 19.76 -9.79
C ASP A 307 -9.45 20.18 -11.06
N PHE A 308 -8.16 19.84 -11.15
CA PHE A 308 -7.37 20.09 -12.36
C PHE A 308 -7.94 19.39 -13.59
N PHE A 309 -8.13 18.07 -13.51
CA PHE A 309 -8.54 17.30 -14.68
C PHE A 309 -10.00 17.55 -15.05
N PHE A 310 -10.93 17.44 -14.10
CA PHE A 310 -12.35 17.53 -14.41
C PHE A 310 -12.81 18.98 -14.55
N MET A 311 -12.44 19.89 -13.65
CA MET A 311 -12.92 21.28 -13.73
C MET A 311 -12.13 22.10 -14.74
N VAL A 312 -10.80 22.01 -14.75
CA VAL A 312 -9.97 22.86 -15.64
C VAL A 312 -9.84 22.28 -17.05
N ILE A 313 -9.56 20.98 -17.21
CA ILE A 313 -9.36 20.38 -18.54
C ILE A 313 -10.69 20.00 -19.19
N CYS A 314 -11.55 19.25 -18.48
CA CYS A 314 -12.81 18.75 -19.05
C CYS A 314 -13.98 19.74 -18.92
N ASN A 315 -13.82 20.85 -18.20
CA ASN A 315 -14.88 21.82 -17.92
C ASN A 315 -16.15 21.18 -17.31
N CYS A 316 -15.96 20.16 -16.48
CA CYS A 316 -17.00 19.48 -15.71
C CYS A 316 -17.11 20.10 -14.31
N ALA A 317 -18.32 20.18 -13.74
CA ALA A 317 -18.51 20.70 -12.38
C ALA A 317 -17.83 19.84 -11.30
N SER A 318 -17.67 18.54 -11.55
CA SER A 318 -16.96 17.60 -10.70
C SER A 318 -16.65 16.31 -11.46
N ALA A 319 -15.85 15.43 -10.86
CA ALA A 319 -15.64 14.07 -11.35
C ALA A 319 -16.97 13.31 -11.53
N SER A 320 -17.92 13.55 -10.62
CA SER A 320 -19.21 12.86 -10.61
C SER A 320 -20.20 13.35 -11.66
N ALA A 321 -20.02 14.58 -12.16
CA ALA A 321 -20.82 15.18 -13.22
C ALA A 321 -20.22 14.91 -14.61
N CYS A 322 -18.98 14.44 -14.68
CA CYS A 322 -18.28 14.16 -15.92
C CYS A 322 -18.61 12.75 -16.43
N SER A 323 -18.43 12.52 -17.73
CA SER A 323 -18.72 11.23 -18.34
C SER A 323 -17.79 10.11 -17.84
N TYR A 324 -18.25 8.86 -17.97
CA TYR A 324 -17.43 7.71 -17.60
C TYR A 324 -16.17 7.58 -18.47
N GLN A 325 -16.20 8.06 -19.73
CA GLN A 325 -15.04 8.08 -20.62
C GLN A 325 -13.96 9.04 -20.12
N SER A 326 -14.34 10.23 -19.63
CA SER A 326 -13.39 11.17 -19.02
C SER A 326 -12.78 10.60 -17.74
N ASN A 327 -13.58 9.93 -16.91
CA ASN A 327 -13.09 9.25 -15.71
C ASN A 327 -12.14 8.09 -16.05
N PHE A 328 -12.41 7.34 -17.13
CA PHE A 328 -11.51 6.30 -17.62
C PHE A 328 -10.16 6.87 -18.06
N ALA A 329 -10.18 7.95 -18.85
CA ALA A 329 -8.97 8.63 -19.30
C ALA A 329 -8.14 9.12 -18.11
N PHE A 330 -8.80 9.73 -17.11
CA PHE A 330 -8.16 10.17 -15.87
C PHE A 330 -7.47 9.02 -15.12
N ALA A 331 -8.17 7.89 -14.94
CA ALA A 331 -7.62 6.71 -14.26
C ALA A 331 -6.39 6.14 -14.98
N ILE A 332 -6.41 6.08 -16.32
CA ILE A 332 -5.26 5.65 -17.13
C ILE A 332 -4.08 6.61 -16.97
N ILE A 333 -4.32 7.92 -17.13
CA ILE A 333 -3.27 8.95 -17.05
C ILE A 333 -2.59 8.89 -15.68
N LEU A 334 -3.38 8.85 -14.59
CA LEU A 334 -2.83 8.72 -13.25
C LEU A 334 -2.04 7.43 -13.06
N THR A 335 -2.58 6.29 -13.53
CA THR A 335 -1.88 5.00 -13.44
C THR A 335 -0.50 5.09 -14.11
N ILE A 336 -0.40 5.68 -15.30
CA ILE A 336 0.86 5.82 -16.04
C ILE A 336 1.83 6.75 -15.29
N ILE A 337 1.37 7.97 -14.95
CA ILE A 337 2.22 8.99 -14.32
C ILE A 337 2.73 8.49 -12.96
N PHE A 338 1.83 8.04 -12.09
CA PHE A 338 2.19 7.62 -10.74
C PHE A 338 3.02 6.36 -10.70
N THR A 339 2.80 5.39 -11.61
CA THR A 339 3.68 4.23 -11.72
C THR A 339 5.09 4.67 -12.11
N ARG A 340 5.23 5.59 -13.08
CA ARG A 340 6.53 6.11 -13.52
C ARG A 340 7.25 6.88 -12.42
N ILE A 341 6.57 7.79 -11.74
CA ILE A 341 7.15 8.54 -10.62
C ILE A 341 7.54 7.59 -9.49
N SER A 342 6.67 6.64 -9.12
CA SER A 342 6.96 5.64 -8.09
C SER A 342 8.19 4.80 -8.41
N THR A 343 8.43 4.47 -9.68
CA THR A 343 9.66 3.77 -10.09
C THR A 343 10.89 4.65 -10.04
N ASN A 344 10.77 5.95 -10.34
CA ASN A 344 11.91 6.87 -10.35
C ASN A 344 12.33 7.30 -8.94
N LEU A 345 11.37 7.55 -8.05
CA LEU A 345 11.63 7.92 -6.65
C LEU A 345 12.46 6.87 -5.89
N GLN A 346 12.46 5.62 -6.35
CA GLN A 346 13.24 4.55 -5.73
C GLN A 346 14.75 4.66 -5.97
N TYR A 347 15.17 5.43 -6.98
CA TYR A 347 16.56 5.57 -7.33
C TYR A 347 17.28 6.67 -6.53
N GLN A 348 16.56 7.64 -5.96
CA GLN A 348 17.17 8.91 -5.55
C GLN A 348 17.51 9.04 -4.05
N ASP A 349 16.76 8.46 -3.10
CA ASP A 349 16.83 8.95 -1.69
C ASP A 349 16.78 7.91 -0.55
N ARG A 350 17.39 6.74 -0.73
CA ARG A 350 17.27 5.65 0.27
C ARG A 350 18.29 5.67 1.40
N LYS A 351 19.23 6.62 1.45
CA LYS A 351 20.28 6.58 2.47
C LYS A 351 19.79 7.07 3.84
N GLU A 352 18.87 8.05 3.85
CA GLU A 352 18.38 8.67 5.08
C GLU A 352 17.01 8.15 5.51
N THR A 353 16.77 8.06 6.82
CA THR A 353 15.48 7.65 7.40
C THR A 353 14.33 8.53 6.91
N PHE A 354 14.55 9.84 6.86
CA PHE A 354 13.61 10.83 6.34
C PHE A 354 13.22 10.54 4.89
N GLY A 355 14.21 10.31 4.02
CA GLY A 355 13.99 10.00 2.60
C GLY A 355 13.16 8.73 2.41
N LYS A 356 13.47 7.67 3.18
CA LYS A 356 12.68 6.41 3.16
C LYS A 356 11.23 6.62 3.59
N ALA A 357 11.01 7.36 4.68
CA ALA A 357 9.68 7.61 5.21
C ALA A 357 8.82 8.42 4.22
N SER A 358 9.38 9.51 3.70
CA SER A 358 8.75 10.37 2.68
C SER A 358 8.45 9.61 1.40
N GLN A 359 9.40 8.80 0.91
CA GLN A 359 9.19 7.97 -0.27
C GLN A 359 8.08 6.93 -0.06
N SER A 360 8.05 6.27 1.11
CA SER A 360 7.01 5.30 1.45
C SER A 360 5.62 5.95 1.48
N LEU A 361 5.51 7.13 2.08
CA LEU A 361 4.30 7.94 2.11
C LEU A 361 3.81 8.28 0.69
N ILE A 362 4.68 8.84 -0.16
CA ILE A 362 4.33 9.26 -1.52
C ILE A 362 3.87 8.07 -2.37
N ILE A 363 4.59 6.95 -2.33
CA ILE A 363 4.25 5.75 -3.10
C ILE A 363 2.92 5.15 -2.61
N HIS A 364 2.68 5.17 -1.30
CA HIS A 364 1.42 4.72 -0.75
C HIS A 364 0.26 5.60 -1.23
N ALA A 365 0.39 6.92 -1.12
CA ALA A 365 -0.61 7.86 -1.60
C ALA A 365 -0.91 7.71 -3.09
N PHE A 366 0.13 7.58 -3.93
CA PHE A 366 -0.05 7.34 -5.36
C PHE A 366 -0.81 6.04 -5.67
N SER A 367 -0.55 4.98 -4.90
CA SER A 367 -1.29 3.72 -5.06
C SER A 367 -2.77 3.86 -4.66
N LEU A 368 -3.06 4.59 -3.58
CA LEU A 368 -4.43 4.87 -3.14
C LEU A 368 -5.17 5.74 -4.16
N CYS A 369 -4.57 6.85 -4.61
CA CYS A 369 -5.16 7.73 -5.62
C CYS A 369 -5.44 7.00 -6.93
N THR A 370 -4.53 6.10 -7.35
CA THR A 370 -4.79 5.24 -8.52
C THR A 370 -6.01 4.36 -8.29
N GLY A 371 -6.10 3.70 -7.14
CA GLY A 371 -7.27 2.91 -6.76
C GLY A 371 -8.57 3.73 -6.76
N TRP A 372 -8.55 4.94 -6.18
CA TRP A 372 -9.70 5.84 -6.13
C TRP A 372 -10.10 6.39 -7.51
N ALA A 373 -9.15 6.63 -8.42
CA ALA A 373 -9.45 7.04 -9.78
C ALA A 373 -10.22 5.93 -10.53
N TRP A 374 -9.81 4.67 -10.35
CA TRP A 374 -10.53 3.52 -10.89
C TRP A 374 -11.92 3.35 -10.26
N ILE A 375 -12.07 3.62 -8.96
CA ILE A 375 -13.38 3.68 -8.30
C ILE A 375 -14.27 4.74 -8.94
N GLY A 376 -13.76 5.96 -9.16
CA GLY A 376 -14.51 7.04 -9.82
C GLY A 376 -15.01 6.65 -11.22
N TYR A 377 -14.16 5.99 -12.01
CA TYR A 377 -14.56 5.39 -13.28
C TYR A 377 -15.67 4.36 -13.11
N SER A 378 -15.51 3.39 -12.21
CA SER A 378 -16.50 2.33 -11.97
C SER A 378 -17.85 2.90 -11.55
N MET A 379 -17.87 3.90 -10.66
CA MET A 379 -19.10 4.58 -10.24
C MET A 379 -19.82 5.24 -11.42
N GLN A 380 -19.10 5.94 -12.31
CA GLN A 380 -19.72 6.58 -13.48
C GLN A 380 -20.19 5.57 -14.53
N ALA A 381 -19.45 4.47 -14.69
CA ALA A 381 -19.86 3.38 -15.56
C ALA A 381 -21.16 2.71 -15.07
N ILE A 382 -21.29 2.47 -13.76
CA ILE A 382 -22.53 1.95 -13.16
C ILE A 382 -23.69 2.88 -13.46
N LYS A 383 -23.54 4.18 -13.16
CA LYS A 383 -24.59 5.18 -13.40
C LYS A 383 -25.03 5.23 -14.87
N ALA A 384 -24.10 5.14 -15.81
CA ALA A 384 -24.43 5.12 -17.23
C ALA A 384 -25.26 3.88 -17.60
N VAL A 385 -24.90 2.70 -17.08
CA VAL A 385 -25.64 1.46 -17.31
C VAL A 385 -27.03 1.49 -16.66
N GLU A 386 -27.15 2.03 -15.44
CA GLU A 386 -28.44 2.17 -14.75
C GLU A 386 -29.44 3.00 -15.57
N VAL A 387 -28.96 4.10 -16.16
CA VAL A 387 -29.77 4.96 -17.03
C VAL A 387 -30.20 4.23 -18.31
N GLU A 388 -29.32 3.43 -18.92
CA GLU A 388 -29.61 2.70 -20.16
C GLU A 388 -30.55 1.51 -19.96
N VAL A 389 -30.36 0.74 -18.89
CA VAL A 389 -31.11 -0.50 -18.66
C VAL A 389 -32.48 -0.23 -18.03
N GLY A 390 -32.68 0.94 -17.40
CA GLY A 390 -33.92 1.26 -16.68
C GLY A 390 -34.23 0.27 -15.56
N GLY A 391 -33.20 -0.40 -15.03
CA GLY A 391 -33.29 -1.58 -14.18
C GLY A 391 -32.93 -1.32 -12.71
N ASP A 392 -33.20 -2.34 -11.89
CA ASP A 392 -32.90 -2.36 -10.46
C ASP A 392 -31.38 -2.22 -10.21
N ALA A 393 -30.98 -1.14 -9.55
CA ALA A 393 -29.57 -0.79 -9.27
C ALA A 393 -28.78 -1.98 -8.67
N ALA A 394 -29.44 -2.82 -7.87
CA ALA A 394 -28.83 -4.00 -7.26
C ALA A 394 -28.26 -5.00 -8.29
N VAL A 395 -28.93 -5.19 -9.43
CA VAL A 395 -28.47 -6.10 -10.50
C VAL A 395 -27.24 -5.52 -11.18
N CYS A 396 -27.25 -4.20 -11.46
CA CYS A 396 -26.12 -3.50 -12.08
C CYS A 396 -24.88 -3.54 -11.18
N HIS A 397 -25.03 -3.23 -9.89
CA HIS A 397 -23.96 -3.33 -8.90
C HIS A 397 -23.39 -4.75 -8.78
N THR A 398 -24.24 -5.79 -8.81
CA THR A 398 -23.80 -7.19 -8.71
C THR A 398 -23.01 -7.65 -9.94
N ILE A 399 -23.49 -7.32 -11.14
CA ILE A 399 -22.79 -7.64 -12.40
C ILE A 399 -21.44 -6.93 -12.44
N LEU A 400 -21.40 -5.65 -12.06
CA LEU A 400 -20.15 -4.89 -12.05
C LEU A 400 -19.19 -5.36 -10.97
N PHE A 401 -19.69 -5.78 -9.80
CA PHE A 401 -18.91 -6.45 -8.77
C PHE A 401 -18.21 -7.69 -9.32
N LEU A 402 -18.94 -8.57 -10.02
CA LEU A 402 -18.36 -9.77 -10.64
C LEU A 402 -17.33 -9.40 -11.71
N ALA A 403 -17.68 -8.48 -12.62
CA ALA A 403 -16.80 -8.04 -13.70
C ALA A 403 -15.50 -7.42 -13.16
N ALA A 404 -15.60 -6.55 -12.16
CA ALA A 404 -14.44 -5.89 -11.56
C ALA A 404 -13.54 -6.86 -10.79
N ASN A 405 -14.11 -7.82 -10.05
CA ASN A 405 -13.34 -8.86 -9.38
C ASN A 405 -12.60 -9.75 -10.39
N ILE A 406 -13.27 -10.17 -11.47
CA ILE A 406 -12.65 -10.95 -12.55
C ILE A 406 -11.54 -10.14 -13.22
N PHE A 407 -11.82 -8.89 -13.59
CA PHE A 407 -10.85 -8.01 -14.24
C PHE A 407 -9.63 -7.75 -13.35
N ALA A 408 -9.83 -7.47 -12.07
CA ALA A 408 -8.76 -7.26 -11.11
C ALA A 408 -7.91 -8.53 -10.95
N GLY A 409 -8.55 -9.70 -10.82
CA GLY A 409 -7.86 -10.99 -10.76
C GLY A 409 -7.02 -11.26 -12.02
N LEU A 410 -7.60 -11.07 -13.21
CA LEU A 410 -6.91 -11.24 -14.50
C LEU A 410 -5.75 -10.26 -14.67
N SER A 411 -5.97 -8.99 -14.37
CA SER A 411 -4.95 -7.94 -14.46
C SER A 411 -3.80 -8.19 -13.49
N TRP A 412 -4.12 -8.60 -12.26
CA TRP A 412 -3.12 -8.94 -11.25
C TRP A 412 -2.29 -10.16 -11.65
N HIS A 413 -2.95 -11.23 -12.09
CA HIS A 413 -2.25 -12.41 -12.57
C HIS A 413 -1.39 -12.12 -13.79
N GLY A 414 -1.91 -11.35 -14.76
CA GLY A 414 -1.18 -10.91 -15.94
C GLY A 414 0.08 -10.14 -15.57
N PHE A 415 -0.03 -9.20 -14.62
CA PHE A 415 1.12 -8.47 -14.07
C PHE A 415 2.15 -9.42 -13.45
N LEU A 416 1.72 -10.33 -12.57
CA LEU A 416 2.61 -11.31 -11.94
C LEU A 416 3.23 -12.30 -12.94
N ALA A 417 2.52 -12.66 -14.00
CA ALA A 417 3.01 -13.51 -15.07
C ALA A 417 4.07 -12.80 -15.93
N ALA A 418 3.82 -11.55 -16.33
CA ALA A 418 4.78 -10.72 -17.05
C ALA A 418 6.07 -10.51 -16.23
N LYS A 419 5.91 -10.22 -14.94
CA LYS A 419 7.00 -10.13 -13.95
C LYS A 419 7.85 -11.41 -13.92
N ARG A 420 7.20 -12.58 -13.83
CA ARG A 420 7.88 -13.89 -13.84
C ARG A 420 8.66 -14.12 -15.14
N ARG A 421 8.08 -13.78 -16.30
CA ARG A 421 8.76 -13.90 -17.60
C ARG A 421 10.01 -13.02 -17.66
N HIS A 422 9.91 -11.77 -17.23
CA HIS A 422 11.04 -10.84 -17.20
C HIS A 422 12.17 -11.31 -16.26
N ARG A 423 11.85 -11.91 -15.11
CA ARG A 423 12.87 -12.56 -14.25
C ARG A 423 13.57 -13.71 -14.95
N ARG A 424 12.82 -14.60 -15.62
CA ARG A 424 13.40 -15.74 -16.35
C ARG A 424 14.32 -15.28 -17.48
N GLN A 425 13.92 -14.24 -18.24
CA GLN A 425 14.76 -13.65 -19.29
C GLN A 425 16.08 -13.11 -18.73
N ARG A 426 16.03 -12.32 -17.65
CA ARG A 426 17.26 -11.81 -17.01
C ARG A 426 18.17 -12.89 -16.45
N HIS A 427 17.61 -13.94 -15.83
CA HIS A 427 18.42 -15.06 -15.37
C HIS A 427 19.03 -15.85 -16.55
N ALA A 428 18.31 -16.01 -17.65
CA ALA A 428 18.84 -16.65 -18.85
C ALA A 428 19.95 -15.83 -19.50
N GLU A 429 19.79 -14.51 -19.59
CA GLU A 429 20.83 -13.59 -20.07
C GLU A 429 22.06 -13.61 -19.16
N PHE A 430 21.87 -13.52 -17.84
CA PHE A 430 22.96 -13.57 -16.88
C PHE A 430 23.74 -14.90 -16.94
N ASN A 431 23.03 -16.03 -16.95
CA ASN A 431 23.66 -17.35 -17.05
C ASN A 431 24.31 -17.59 -18.41
N GLY A 432 23.70 -17.12 -19.50
CA GLY A 432 24.26 -17.20 -20.85
C GLY A 432 25.54 -16.36 -20.98
N THR A 433 25.56 -15.18 -20.38
CA THR A 433 26.75 -14.30 -20.36
C THR A 433 27.88 -14.93 -19.54
N ARG A 434 27.55 -15.58 -18.40
CA ARG A 434 28.54 -16.28 -17.55
C ARG A 434 29.11 -17.53 -18.21
N ALA A 435 28.30 -18.26 -18.97
CA ALA A 435 28.74 -19.40 -19.75
C ALA A 435 29.63 -19.00 -20.95
N GLY A 436 29.38 -17.83 -21.56
CA GLY A 436 30.19 -17.28 -22.65
C GLY A 436 31.50 -16.59 -22.23
N TRP A 437 31.66 -16.28 -20.94
CA TRP A 437 32.85 -15.61 -20.39
C TRP A 437 33.94 -16.56 -19.89
N ILE A 438 33.87 -17.86 -20.18
CA ILE A 438 35.04 -18.73 -20.04
C ILE A 438 36.01 -18.29 -21.15
N PRO A 439 37.13 -17.61 -20.85
CA PRO A 439 38.05 -17.18 -21.89
C PRO A 439 38.55 -18.43 -22.64
N PRO A 440 38.46 -18.47 -23.99
CA PRO A 440 38.93 -19.60 -24.79
C PRO A 440 40.44 -19.91 -24.63
N ARG A 441 41.18 -19.07 -23.90
CA ARG A 441 42.63 -19.16 -23.74
C ARG A 441 43.12 -20.12 -22.65
N LEU A 442 42.24 -20.69 -21.81
CA LEU A 442 42.65 -21.75 -20.87
C LEU A 442 42.30 -23.17 -21.35
N TRP A 443 41.63 -23.31 -22.50
CA TRP A 443 41.35 -24.63 -23.09
C TRP A 443 42.40 -25.05 -24.14
N ASN A 444 43.19 -24.11 -24.67
CA ASN A 444 44.13 -24.37 -25.77
C ASN A 444 45.62 -24.31 -25.41
N SER A 445 46.01 -24.23 -24.14
CA SER A 445 47.40 -24.52 -23.75
C SER A 445 47.56 -26.03 -23.53
N GLY A 446 47.68 -26.76 -24.64
CA GLY A 446 48.13 -28.15 -24.68
C GLY A 446 49.60 -28.34 -24.30
N GLU A 447 50.08 -27.67 -23.24
CA GLU A 447 51.46 -27.77 -22.73
C GLU A 447 51.53 -28.27 -21.28
N LEU A 448 50.51 -28.97 -20.79
CA LEU A 448 50.57 -29.78 -19.57
C LEU A 448 50.13 -31.24 -19.80
N ALA A 449 50.32 -31.76 -21.02
CA ALA A 449 50.35 -33.19 -21.29
C ALA A 449 51.78 -33.72 -21.10
N GLY A 450 52.22 -33.79 -19.84
CA GLY A 450 53.57 -34.22 -19.49
C GLY A 450 53.75 -34.28 -17.98
N GLY A 451 53.04 -35.19 -17.32
CA GLY A 451 53.12 -35.36 -15.87
C GLY A 451 51.92 -36.11 -15.29
N ALA A 452 51.48 -37.17 -15.95
CA ALA A 452 50.56 -38.13 -15.36
C ALA A 452 51.37 -39.03 -14.42
N ASP A 453 51.54 -38.61 -13.17
CA ASP A 453 51.82 -39.48 -12.01
C ASP A 453 51.77 -38.62 -10.73
N GLY A 454 50.62 -38.60 -10.07
CA GLY A 454 50.50 -38.01 -8.73
C GLY A 454 49.25 -37.20 -8.50
N LEU A 455 48.08 -37.85 -8.46
CA LEU A 455 46.90 -37.36 -7.72
C LEU A 455 45.92 -38.52 -7.47
N GLN A 456 46.40 -39.52 -6.75
CA GLN A 456 45.55 -40.27 -5.82
C GLN A 456 45.43 -39.45 -4.55
N ALA A 457 44.26 -38.84 -4.32
CA ALA A 457 43.64 -38.59 -3.01
C ALA A 457 42.68 -37.39 -3.10
N LEU A 458 41.40 -37.66 -3.34
CA LEU A 458 40.31 -36.83 -2.83
C LEU A 458 39.22 -37.77 -2.28
N PRO A 459 38.71 -37.56 -1.05
CA PRO A 459 37.91 -38.55 -0.34
C PRO A 459 36.46 -38.60 -0.84
N GLY A 460 35.93 -39.82 -0.91
CA GLY A 460 34.56 -40.13 -1.32
C GLY A 460 33.51 -39.86 -0.25
N HIS A 461 33.27 -38.59 0.09
CA HIS A 461 32.08 -38.19 0.84
C HIS A 461 31.45 -36.95 0.22
N LEU A 462 30.72 -37.14 -0.88
CA LEU A 462 29.63 -36.27 -1.36
C LEU A 462 28.92 -36.98 -2.54
N LYS A 463 28.31 -38.13 -2.23
CA LYS A 463 27.23 -38.72 -3.02
C LYS A 463 26.07 -39.03 -2.06
N ALA A 464 25.15 -38.09 -1.96
CA ALA A 464 23.74 -38.27 -1.61
C ALA A 464 22.97 -37.12 -2.24
#